data_AF-A0A072PLF0-F1
#
_entry.id   AF-A0A072PLF0-F1
#
_cell.length_a   1.000
_cell.length_b   1.000
_cell.length_c   1.000
_cell.angle_alpha   90.00
_cell.angle_beta   90.00
_cell.angle_gamma   90.00
#
_symmetry.space_group_name_H-M   'P 1'
#
loop_
_entity.id
_entity.type
_entity.pdbx_description
1 polymer ?
#
loop_
_entity_poly.entity_id
_entity_poly.type
_entity_poly.pdbx_seq_one_letter_code
_entity_poly.pdbx_strand_id
1 'polypeptide(L)'
;MVGSLLQYMGEPGRKISTEAFGTPWNGDKHFAAFSYRLPLTDNIANQLPIYKPEGYDPTHYELDRRKYKAGGTLNTPKVRLPGGKTDLLGSEAPLATDLLGMNDDWALGSQVARQEILKDTATFTKGLLYFFTSDESLPGSAPSHERTELMFCAS
;
A
#
# COMPACT_ATOMS: atom_id res chain seq x y z
N MET A 1 18.06 -24.98 17.05
CA MET A 1 16.98 -25.17 16.06
C MET A 1 16.67 -23.82 15.43
N VAL A 2 17.36 -23.45 14.35
CA VAL A 2 17.11 -22.19 13.62
C VAL A 2 16.92 -22.59 12.16
N GLY A 3 15.77 -23.18 11.87
CA GLY A 3 15.47 -23.76 10.57
C GLY A 3 13.99 -23.68 10.30
N SER A 4 13.50 -22.51 9.89
CA SER A 4 12.24 -22.38 9.12
C SER A 4 12.01 -20.99 8.50
N LEU A 5 13.03 -20.14 8.34
CA LEU A 5 12.87 -18.77 7.83
C LEU A 5 13.23 -18.60 6.34
N LEU A 6 13.58 -19.68 5.64
CA LEU A 6 14.14 -19.65 4.28
C LEU A 6 13.13 -19.93 3.15
N GLN A 7 11.83 -19.83 3.40
CA GLN A 7 10.80 -20.20 2.42
C GLN A 7 9.77 -19.08 2.20
N TYR A 8 10.27 -17.85 1.97
CA TYR A 8 9.44 -16.65 2.06
C TYR A 8 9.33 -15.76 0.82
N MET A 9 9.87 -16.18 -0.32
CA MET A 9 9.82 -15.40 -1.56
C MET A 9 8.82 -15.92 -2.61
N GLY A 10 7.95 -16.87 -2.24
CA GLY A 10 7.02 -17.50 -3.20
C GLY A 10 5.54 -17.46 -2.81
N GLU A 11 5.20 -16.89 -1.66
CA GLU A 11 3.81 -16.86 -1.18
C GLU A 11 3.19 -15.48 -1.44
N PRO A 12 2.04 -15.39 -2.12
CA PRO A 12 1.33 -14.13 -2.29
C PRO A 12 1.02 -13.53 -0.92
N GLY A 13 1.60 -12.36 -0.64
CA GLY A 13 1.23 -11.53 0.52
C GLY A 13 2.33 -11.18 1.53
N ARG A 14 3.58 -11.63 1.37
CA ARG A 14 4.70 -11.22 2.24
C ARG A 14 5.69 -10.30 1.53
N LYS A 15 5.70 -9.03 1.96
CA LYS A 15 6.41 -7.88 1.35
C LYS A 15 7.74 -7.54 2.04
N ILE A 16 8.43 -8.56 2.55
CA ILE A 16 9.77 -8.41 3.14
C ILE A 16 10.71 -9.18 2.23
N SER A 17 11.61 -8.49 1.54
CA SER A 17 12.64 -9.15 0.76
C SER A 17 13.64 -9.81 1.71
N THR A 18 13.94 -11.09 1.47
CA THR A 18 15.03 -11.80 2.13
C THR A 18 16.33 -11.75 1.33
N GLU A 19 16.32 -11.08 0.17
CA GLU A 19 17.52 -10.90 -0.65
C GLU A 19 18.50 -9.95 0.07
N ALA A 20 19.79 -10.26 0.00
CA ALA A 20 20.83 -9.36 0.49
C ALA A 20 20.93 -8.12 -0.39
N PHE A 21 21.43 -7.01 0.17
CA PHE A 21 21.72 -5.82 -0.65
C PHE A 21 22.69 -6.17 -1.79
N GLY A 22 22.37 -5.69 -2.98
CA GLY A 22 23.23 -5.84 -4.15
C GLY A 22 24.52 -5.03 -4.05
N THR A 23 25.50 -5.39 -4.86
CA THR A 23 26.71 -4.57 -5.06
C THR A 23 26.39 -3.42 -6.01
N PRO A 24 26.79 -2.17 -5.69
CA PRO A 24 26.61 -1.05 -6.62
C PRO A 24 27.13 -1.40 -8.03
N TRP A 25 26.43 -0.93 -9.05
CA TRP A 25 26.73 -1.14 -10.47
C TRP A 25 26.44 -2.54 -11.03
N ASN A 26 26.05 -3.51 -10.21
CA ASN A 26 25.51 -4.76 -10.71
C ASN A 26 24.03 -4.58 -11.10
N GLY A 27 23.63 -5.17 -12.22
CA GLY A 27 22.23 -5.32 -12.56
C GLY A 27 21.56 -6.40 -11.69
N ASP A 28 20.27 -6.25 -11.46
CA ASP A 28 19.42 -7.26 -10.85
C ASP A 28 18.16 -7.50 -11.71
N LYS A 29 17.27 -8.36 -11.23
CA LYS A 29 15.98 -8.66 -11.89
C LYS A 29 14.88 -7.66 -11.50
N HIS A 30 15.15 -6.74 -10.58
CA HIS A 30 14.11 -5.91 -9.98
C HIS A 30 13.81 -4.71 -10.86
N PHE A 31 12.53 -4.35 -10.91
CA PHE A 31 12.09 -3.19 -11.66
C PHE A 31 11.86 -2.00 -10.72
N ALA A 32 12.12 -0.78 -11.21
CA ALA A 32 11.85 0.43 -10.43
C ALA A 32 10.37 0.48 -10.01
N ALA A 33 10.14 0.73 -8.72
CA ALA A 33 8.82 0.75 -8.12
C ALA A 33 7.88 1.70 -8.88
N PHE A 34 6.61 1.31 -8.99
CA PHE A 34 5.55 2.20 -9.43
C PHE A 34 4.37 2.11 -8.47
N SER A 35 3.69 3.23 -8.31
CA SER A 35 2.55 3.37 -7.42
C SER A 35 1.39 4.00 -8.17
N TYR A 36 0.17 3.60 -7.81
CA TYR A 36 -1.00 4.36 -8.18
C TYR A 36 -0.97 5.71 -7.46
N ARG A 37 -1.19 6.78 -8.21
CA ARG A 37 -1.48 8.09 -7.62
C ARG A 37 -2.89 8.04 -7.04
N LEU A 38 -3.03 8.46 -5.79
CA LEU A 38 -4.33 8.48 -5.11
C LEU A 38 -4.76 9.93 -4.83
N PRO A 39 -5.68 10.47 -5.65
CA PRO A 39 -6.33 11.72 -5.33
C PRO A 39 -7.39 11.47 -4.25
N LEU A 40 -7.16 12.04 -3.06
CA LEU A 40 -8.10 12.02 -1.94
C LEU A 40 -8.54 13.45 -1.60
N THR A 41 -9.67 13.61 -0.92
CA THR A 41 -10.22 14.93 -0.58
C THR A 41 -11.05 14.94 0.70
N ASP A 42 -10.98 16.06 1.42
CA ASP A 42 -11.74 16.39 2.63
C ASP A 42 -13.02 17.17 2.34
N ASN A 43 -13.22 17.56 1.07
CA ASN A 43 -14.44 18.18 0.62
C ASN A 43 -15.57 17.13 0.55
N ILE A 44 -16.47 17.16 1.55
CA ILE A 44 -17.63 16.27 1.67
C ILE A 44 -18.44 16.17 0.37
N ALA A 45 -18.59 17.26 -0.39
CA ALA A 45 -19.33 17.27 -1.64
C ALA A 45 -18.63 16.51 -2.79
N ASN A 46 -17.35 16.16 -2.61
CA ASN A 46 -16.49 15.50 -3.60
C ASN A 46 -15.87 14.19 -3.06
N GLN A 47 -16.46 13.61 -2.02
CA GLN A 47 -16.00 12.36 -1.42
C GLN A 47 -16.71 11.14 -2.01
N LEU A 48 -15.92 10.09 -2.25
CA LEU A 48 -16.39 8.73 -2.44
C LEU A 48 -15.89 7.87 -1.28
N PRO A 49 -16.76 7.09 -0.63
CA PRO A 49 -16.39 6.29 0.52
C PRO A 49 -15.35 5.21 0.17
N ILE A 50 -14.56 4.83 1.17
CA ILE A 50 -13.57 3.75 1.07
C ILE A 50 -14.28 2.43 1.39
N TYR A 51 -14.31 1.53 0.41
CA TYR A 51 -14.90 0.20 0.57
C TYR A 51 -13.83 -0.87 0.77
N LYS A 52 -14.20 -1.95 1.46
CA LYS A 52 -13.40 -3.18 1.52
C LYS A 52 -13.24 -3.74 0.10
N PRO A 53 -12.03 -3.79 -0.48
CA PRO A 53 -11.86 -4.34 -1.81
C PRO A 53 -12.05 -5.86 -1.81
N GLU A 54 -12.48 -6.41 -2.95
CA GLU A 54 -12.45 -7.85 -3.19
C GLU A 54 -11.00 -8.35 -3.10
N GLY A 55 -10.78 -9.50 -2.46
CA GLY A 55 -9.43 -10.03 -2.23
C GLY A 55 -8.64 -9.31 -1.13
N TYR A 56 -9.29 -8.46 -0.32
CA TYR A 56 -8.66 -7.85 0.86
C TYR A 56 -8.15 -8.91 1.84
N ASP A 57 -6.83 -8.93 2.05
CA ASP A 57 -6.18 -9.68 3.11
C ASP A 57 -5.59 -8.70 4.15
N PRO A 58 -6.11 -8.68 5.40
CA PRO A 58 -5.58 -7.81 6.45
C PRO A 58 -4.14 -8.16 6.84
N THR A 59 -3.65 -9.37 6.58
CA THR A 59 -2.29 -9.79 6.95
C THR A 59 -1.22 -9.02 6.18
N HIS A 60 -1.55 -8.45 5.02
CA HIS A 60 -0.66 -7.60 4.23
C HIS A 60 -0.22 -6.32 4.95
N TYR A 61 -0.98 -5.86 5.96
CA TYR A 61 -0.73 -4.61 6.70
C TYR A 61 -0.13 -4.86 8.10
N GLU A 62 0.39 -6.06 8.35
CA GLU A 62 0.96 -6.41 9.64
C GLU A 62 2.18 -5.57 10.01
N LEU A 63 2.99 -5.15 9.03
CA LEU A 63 4.11 -4.25 9.26
C LEU A 63 3.64 -2.87 9.72
N ASP A 64 2.56 -2.35 9.14
CA ASP A 64 1.94 -1.09 9.55
C ASP A 64 1.42 -1.20 11.00
N ARG A 65 0.75 -2.30 11.35
CA ARG A 65 0.32 -2.56 12.75
C ARG A 65 1.50 -2.56 13.72
N ARG A 66 2.58 -3.27 13.39
CA ARG A 66 3.78 -3.34 14.25
C ARG A 66 4.46 -1.99 14.39
N LYS A 67 4.62 -1.26 13.28
CA LYS A 67 5.18 0.10 13.27
C LYS A 67 4.37 1.00 14.18
N TYR A 68 3.05 0.97 14.04
CA TYR A 68 2.14 1.76 14.87
C TYR A 68 2.26 1.41 16.36
N LYS A 69 2.21 0.12 16.69
CA LYS A 69 2.35 -0.37 18.09
C LYS A 69 3.69 -0.01 18.72
N ALA A 70 4.75 0.12 17.92
CA ALA A 70 6.06 0.57 18.36
C ALA A 70 6.16 2.11 18.55
N GLY A 71 5.05 2.86 18.37
CA GLY A 71 5.01 4.32 18.47
C GLY A 71 5.41 5.05 17.18
N GLY A 72 5.55 4.32 16.07
CA GLY A 72 5.79 4.92 14.77
C GLY A 72 4.53 5.54 14.16
N THR A 73 4.71 6.48 13.23
CA THR A 73 3.61 7.12 12.50
C THR A 73 3.23 6.33 11.25
N LEU A 74 1.93 6.23 10.95
CA LEU A 74 1.44 5.66 9.70
C LEU A 74 1.58 6.67 8.55
N ASN A 75 1.46 6.19 7.32
CA ASN A 75 1.39 7.08 6.17
C ASN A 75 0.10 7.91 6.24
N THR A 76 0.21 9.23 6.17
CA THR A 76 -0.93 10.15 6.27
C THR A 76 -0.95 11.03 5.03
N PRO A 77 -1.97 10.90 4.17
CA PRO A 77 -2.11 11.77 3.01
C PRO A 77 -2.23 13.23 3.45
N LYS A 78 -1.63 14.14 2.66
CA LYS A 78 -1.68 15.58 2.92
C LYS A 78 -2.30 16.30 1.74
N VAL A 79 -3.19 17.25 2.02
CA VAL A 79 -3.74 18.17 1.02
C VAL A 79 -2.64 19.07 0.49
N ARG A 80 -2.35 18.95 -0.80
CA ARG A 80 -1.27 19.69 -1.49
C ARG A 80 -1.69 20.24 -2.85
N LEU A 81 -2.86 19.86 -3.33
CA LEU A 81 -3.40 20.30 -4.61
C LEU A 81 -4.57 21.27 -4.40
N PRO A 82 -4.81 22.19 -5.36
CA PRO A 82 -5.99 23.05 -5.35
C PRO A 82 -7.30 22.27 -5.19
N GLY A 83 -8.28 22.89 -4.52
CA GLY A 83 -9.60 22.29 -4.32
C GLY A 83 -9.68 21.24 -3.20
N GLY A 84 -8.77 21.29 -2.22
CA GLY A 84 -8.81 20.36 -1.08
C GLY A 84 -8.42 18.94 -1.46
N LYS A 85 -7.53 18.78 -2.44
CA LYS A 85 -7.13 17.46 -2.96
C LYS A 85 -5.71 17.09 -2.52
N THR A 86 -5.48 15.80 -2.37
CA THR A 86 -4.15 15.21 -2.22
C THR A 86 -3.65 14.63 -3.52
N ASP A 87 -2.35 14.34 -3.54
CA ASP A 87 -1.74 13.47 -4.52
C ASP A 87 -0.84 12.50 -3.77
N LEU A 88 -1.45 11.49 -3.16
CA LEU A 88 -0.70 10.53 -2.37
C LEU A 88 0.11 9.66 -3.33
N LEU A 89 1.43 9.67 -3.10
CA LEU A 89 2.44 8.90 -3.81
C LEU A 89 3.04 7.86 -2.88
N GLY A 90 3.55 6.78 -3.45
CA GLY A 90 4.05 5.67 -2.65
C GLY A 90 5.41 5.90 -2.00
N SER A 91 6.12 7.00 -2.31
CA SER A 91 7.45 7.27 -1.74
C SER A 91 7.40 8.21 -0.53
N GLU A 92 6.21 8.52 0.00
CA GLU A 92 6.01 9.50 1.06
C GLU A 92 6.20 8.95 2.48
N ALA A 93 6.35 7.62 2.63
CA ALA A 93 6.63 6.97 3.90
C ALA A 93 7.38 5.64 3.69
N PRO A 94 8.04 5.10 4.73
CA PRO A 94 8.74 3.80 4.65
C PRO A 94 7.84 2.61 4.33
N LEU A 95 6.58 2.66 4.74
CA LEU A 95 5.54 1.70 4.39
C LEU A 95 4.47 2.48 3.64
N ALA A 96 4.50 2.39 2.32
CA ALA A 96 3.64 3.16 1.44
C ALA A 96 3.33 2.36 0.17
N THR A 97 2.82 3.01 -0.87
CA THR A 97 2.15 2.35 -2.00
C THR A 97 3.07 1.98 -3.17
N ASP A 98 4.39 2.14 -3.04
CA ASP A 98 5.38 1.87 -4.11
C ASP A 98 5.57 0.37 -4.42
N LEU A 99 5.12 -0.52 -3.53
CA LEU A 99 4.98 -1.96 -3.75
C LEU A 99 6.18 -2.66 -4.42
N LEU A 100 7.39 -2.37 -3.91
CA LEU A 100 8.65 -2.97 -4.36
C LEU A 100 8.55 -4.49 -4.53
N GLY A 101 8.97 -4.99 -5.69
CA GLY A 101 9.02 -6.41 -6.04
C GLY A 101 7.70 -6.97 -6.60
N MET A 102 6.56 -6.30 -6.44
CA MET A 102 5.29 -6.72 -7.07
C MET A 102 5.26 -6.45 -8.59
N ASN A 103 6.22 -5.68 -9.08
CA ASN A 103 6.33 -5.18 -10.43
C ASN A 103 7.49 -5.76 -11.24
N ASP A 104 8.24 -6.72 -10.69
CA ASP A 104 9.43 -7.28 -11.35
C ASP A 104 9.10 -7.85 -12.73
N ASP A 105 7.97 -8.55 -12.84
CA ASP A 105 7.52 -9.15 -14.10
C ASP A 105 6.82 -8.15 -15.03
N TRP A 106 6.71 -6.87 -14.68
CA TRP A 106 5.98 -5.89 -15.48
C TRP A 106 6.54 -5.75 -16.90
N ALA A 107 7.86 -5.62 -17.03
CA ALA A 107 8.51 -5.35 -18.31
C ALA A 107 8.42 -6.55 -19.27
N LEU A 108 8.68 -7.77 -18.76
CA LEU A 108 8.79 -8.99 -19.56
C LEU A 108 7.51 -9.84 -19.57
N GLY A 109 6.56 -9.55 -18.68
CA GLY A 109 5.32 -10.29 -18.53
C GLY A 109 4.37 -10.14 -19.73
N SER A 110 3.51 -11.14 -19.89
CA SER A 110 2.42 -11.10 -20.87
C SER A 110 1.40 -10.01 -20.52
N GLN A 111 0.49 -9.71 -21.45
CA GLN A 111 -0.61 -8.80 -21.17
C GLN A 111 -1.45 -9.28 -19.98
N VAL A 112 -1.69 -10.59 -19.86
CA VAL A 112 -2.43 -11.18 -18.73
C VAL A 112 -1.68 -10.93 -17.41
N ALA A 113 -0.38 -11.24 -17.37
CA ALA A 113 0.43 -11.03 -16.16
C ALA A 113 0.45 -9.55 -15.73
N ARG A 114 0.55 -8.62 -16.68
CA ARG A 114 0.46 -7.17 -16.39
C ARG A 114 -0.90 -6.79 -15.80
N GLN A 115 -2.01 -7.35 -16.29
CA GLN A 115 -3.33 -7.09 -15.71
C GLN A 115 -3.45 -7.63 -14.28
N GLU A 116 -2.84 -8.78 -13.99
CA GLU A 116 -2.77 -9.35 -12.63
C GLU A 116 -1.96 -8.44 -11.69
N ILE A 117 -0.78 -7.97 -12.12
CA ILE A 117 0.02 -7.00 -11.35
C ILE A 117 -0.79 -5.74 -11.02
N LEU A 118 -1.49 -5.16 -12.01
CA LEU A 118 -2.33 -3.98 -11.79
C LEU A 118 -3.49 -4.26 -10.82
N LYS A 119 -4.16 -5.41 -10.98
CA LYS A 119 -5.26 -5.83 -10.10
C LYS A 119 -4.77 -5.98 -8.65
N ASP A 120 -3.63 -6.63 -8.44
CA ASP A 120 -3.07 -6.87 -7.12
C ASP A 120 -2.57 -5.58 -6.47
N THR A 121 -1.90 -4.73 -7.26
CA THR A 121 -1.44 -3.40 -6.83
C THR A 121 -2.65 -2.52 -6.44
N ALA A 122 -3.72 -2.54 -7.23
CA ALA A 122 -4.94 -1.78 -6.94
C ALA A 122 -5.67 -2.32 -5.70
N THR A 123 -5.74 -3.64 -5.55
CA THR A 123 -6.35 -4.32 -4.39
C THR A 123 -5.61 -3.98 -3.11
N PHE A 124 -4.27 -4.04 -3.13
CA PHE A 124 -3.47 -3.62 -1.99
C PHE A 124 -3.65 -2.15 -1.67
N THR A 125 -3.60 -1.28 -2.69
CA THR A 125 -3.66 0.17 -2.47
C THR A 125 -5.00 0.59 -1.86
N LYS A 126 -6.11 0.04 -2.38
CA LYS A 126 -7.45 0.24 -1.79
C LYS A 126 -7.55 -0.39 -0.40
N GLY A 127 -6.95 -1.56 -0.22
CA GLY A 127 -6.95 -2.27 1.05
C GLY A 127 -6.18 -1.53 2.14
N LEU A 128 -5.08 -0.85 1.81
CA LEU A 128 -4.33 -0.01 2.75
C LEU A 128 -5.20 1.14 3.28
N LEU A 129 -5.93 1.81 2.40
CA LEU A 129 -6.87 2.86 2.78
C LEU A 129 -8.01 2.30 3.65
N TYR A 130 -8.55 1.13 3.28
CA TYR A 130 -9.56 0.47 4.09
C TYR A 130 -9.03 0.07 5.47
N PHE A 131 -7.81 -0.48 5.54
CA PHE A 131 -7.12 -0.84 6.79
C PHE A 131 -7.02 0.35 7.75
N PHE A 132 -6.59 1.52 7.27
CA PHE A 132 -6.51 2.72 8.11
C PHE A 132 -7.86 3.14 8.70
N THR A 133 -8.97 2.86 8.01
CA THR A 133 -10.32 3.24 8.47
C THR A 133 -11.04 2.17 9.29
N SER A 134 -10.59 0.90 9.25
CA SER A 134 -11.37 -0.23 9.75
C SER A 134 -10.65 -1.16 10.72
N ASP A 135 -9.32 -1.10 10.81
CA ASP A 135 -8.56 -2.06 11.62
C ASP A 135 -8.59 -1.71 13.12
N GLU A 136 -8.95 -2.70 13.93
CA GLU A 136 -9.17 -2.51 15.36
C GLU A 136 -7.91 -2.20 16.18
N SER A 137 -6.75 -2.57 15.66
CA SER A 137 -5.47 -2.38 16.34
C SER A 137 -4.95 -0.94 16.29
N LEU A 138 -5.55 -0.10 15.45
CA LEU A 138 -5.27 1.32 15.37
C LEU A 138 -6.29 2.06 16.26
N PRO A 139 -5.88 3.01 17.13
CA PRO A 139 -6.81 3.68 18.01
C PRO A 139 -7.80 4.48 17.19
N GLY A 140 -9.07 4.16 17.40
CA GLY A 140 -10.14 4.74 16.63
C GLY A 140 -11.01 3.83 15.82
N SER A 141 -10.90 2.53 16.05
CA SER A 141 -11.64 1.43 15.44
C SER A 141 -13.16 1.45 15.57
N ALA A 142 -13.75 2.56 16.01
CA ALA A 142 -15.18 2.79 15.87
C ALA A 142 -15.46 3.43 14.50
N PRO A 143 -16.58 3.11 13.84
CA PRO A 143 -16.97 3.70 12.57
C PRO A 143 -17.41 5.16 12.78
N SER A 144 -16.46 6.07 13.00
CA SER A 144 -16.69 7.51 13.02
C SER A 144 -16.01 8.13 11.81
N HIS A 145 -16.74 9.01 11.12
CA HIS A 145 -16.41 9.60 9.83
C HIS A 145 -15.22 10.58 9.87
N GLU A 146 -14.38 10.51 10.91
CA GLU A 146 -13.43 11.57 11.28
C GLU A 146 -11.95 11.15 11.19
N ARG A 147 -11.62 9.92 10.74
CA ARG A 147 -10.23 9.43 10.83
C ARG A 147 -9.44 9.21 9.56
N THR A 148 -10.07 9.48 8.42
CA THR A 148 -9.38 10.05 7.27
C THR A 148 -10.40 11.03 6.71
N GLU A 149 -10.28 12.33 7.01
CA GLU A 149 -11.13 13.32 6.34
C GLU A 149 -11.02 13.17 4.82
N LEU A 150 -9.90 12.60 4.36
CA LEU A 150 -9.61 12.35 2.96
C LEU A 150 -10.19 11.01 2.50
N MET A 151 -11.28 11.08 1.73
CA MET A 151 -11.81 9.93 0.99
C MET A 151 -11.43 10.02 -0.49
N PHE A 152 -11.78 9.01 -1.29
CA PHE A 152 -11.53 9.07 -2.74
C PHE A 152 -12.20 10.30 -3.35
N CYS A 153 -11.50 10.95 -4.27
CA CYS A 153 -12.03 12.09 -5.00
C CYS A 153 -13.02 11.62 -6.08
N ALA A 154 -14.24 12.16 -6.13
CA ALA A 154 -15.25 11.79 -7.14
C ALA A 154 -14.95 12.35 -8.54
N SER A 155 -14.17 13.43 -8.62
CA SER A 155 -13.79 14.13 -9.85
C SER A 155 -12.39 14.73 -9.78
#